data_AF-A5D4B7-F1
#
_entry.id   AF-A5D4B7-F1
#
_cell.length_a   1.000
_cell.length_b   1.000
_cell.length_c   1.000
_cell.angle_alpha   90.00
_cell.angle_beta   90.00
_cell.angle_gamma   90.00
#
_symmetry.space_group_name_H-M   'P 1'
#
loop_
_entity.id
_entity.type
_entity.pdbx_description
1 polymer ?
#
loop_
_entity_poly.entity_id
_entity_poly.type
_entity_poly.pdbx_seq_one_letter_code
_entity_poly.pdbx_strand_id
1 'polypeptide(L)'
;MSQVKRIMISLPDSLLAEADGIAAAEQLNRSEFIREAMKLYIAERKKRLLREQMKKGYVEMAKINLALAVEHHRLEAEAVRICEKPVPEVK
;
A
#
# COMPACT_ATOMS: atom_id res chain seq x y z
N MET A 1 -3.60 9.99 26.91
CA MET A 1 -3.85 11.37 26.40
C MET A 1 -2.89 11.64 25.26
N SER A 2 -3.35 11.65 24.00
CA SER A 2 -2.49 12.01 22.87
C SER A 2 -2.10 13.49 22.97
N GLN A 3 -0.81 13.79 23.11
CA GLN A 3 -0.31 15.16 23.14
C GLN A 3 -0.46 15.79 21.75
N VAL A 4 -1.24 16.86 21.65
CA VAL A 4 -1.38 17.64 20.41
C VAL A 4 -0.35 18.76 20.44
N LYS A 5 0.53 18.81 19.43
CA LYS A 5 1.45 19.94 19.24
C LYS A 5 0.84 20.94 18.26
N ARG A 6 0.82 22.23 18.64
CA ARG A 6 0.42 23.32 17.74
C ARG A 6 1.60 23.69 16.86
N ILE A 7 1.33 23.90 15.57
CA ILE A 7 2.29 24.37 14.59
C ILE A 7 1.73 25.61 13.89
N MET A 8 2.59 26.56 13.56
CA MET A 8 2.24 27.72 12.73
C MET A 8 2.81 27.47 11.34
N ILE A 9 1.97 27.59 10.31
CA ILE A 9 2.34 27.36 8.91
C ILE A 9 1.89 28.55 8.07
N SER A 10 2.68 28.88 7.04
CA SER A 10 2.31 29.88 6.04
C SER A 10 1.79 29.15 4.80
N LEU A 11 0.63 29.58 4.30
CA LEU A 11 -0.03 29.04 3.13
C LEU A 11 -0.41 30.20 2.20
N PRO A 12 -0.41 30.01 0.87
CA PRO A 12 -0.97 31.00 -0.05
C PRO A 12 -2.45 31.24 0.24
N ASP A 13 -2.88 32.50 0.15
CA ASP A 13 -4.28 32.88 0.42
C ASP A 13 -5.27 32.16 -0.50
N SER A 14 -4.89 31.91 -1.76
CA SER A 14 -5.72 31.16 -2.72
C SER A 14 -6.00 29.74 -2.24
N LEU A 15 -4.95 29.03 -1.79
CA LEU A 15 -5.07 27.66 -1.31
C LEU A 15 -5.87 27.60 0.00
N LEU A 16 -5.68 28.59 0.88
CA LEU A 16 -6.44 28.69 2.12
C LEU A 16 -7.93 28.95 1.83
N ALA A 17 -8.24 29.81 0.86
CA ALA A 17 -9.61 30.10 0.45
C ALA A 17 -10.32 28.85 -0.13
N GLU A 18 -9.62 28.06 -0.94
CA GLU A 18 -10.15 26.78 -1.44
C GLU A 18 -10.41 25.79 -0.30
N ALA A 19 -9.46 25.63 0.62
CA ALA A 19 -9.60 24.77 1.79
C ALA A 19 -10.78 25.19 2.67
N ASP A 20 -10.97 26.50 2.86
CA ASP A 20 -12.08 27.06 3.62
C ASP A 20 -13.43 26.80 2.96
N GLY A 21 -13.50 26.92 1.63
CA GLY A 21 -14.71 26.62 0.88
C GLY A 21 -15.16 25.17 1.05
N ILE A 22 -14.20 24.22 0.97
CA ILE A 22 -14.48 22.80 1.16
C ILE A 22 -14.84 22.50 2.62
N ALA A 23 -14.07 23.03 3.56
CA ALA A 23 -14.34 22.83 4.99
C ALA A 23 -15.72 23.38 5.39
N ALA A 24 -16.14 24.52 4.84
CA ALA A 24 -17.47 25.08 5.06
C ALA A 24 -18.58 24.19 4.46
N ALA A 25 -18.38 23.64 3.26
CA ALA A 25 -19.34 22.74 2.62
C ALA A 25 -19.53 21.43 3.40
N GLU A 26 -18.44 20.92 4.00
CA GLU A 26 -18.43 19.68 4.79
C GLU A 26 -18.72 19.90 6.28
N GLN A 27 -18.98 21.14 6.70
CA GLN A 27 -19.16 21.55 8.10
C GLN A 27 -17.97 21.16 9.02
N LEU A 28 -16.76 21.15 8.46
CA LEU A 28 -15.51 20.86 9.15
C LEU A 28 -14.79 22.12 9.56
N ASN A 29 -14.03 22.04 10.65
CA ASN A 29 -13.11 23.11 11.03
C ASN A 29 -11.82 23.04 10.20
N ARG A 30 -11.21 24.19 9.90
CA ARG A 30 -9.90 24.28 9.20
C ARG A 30 -8.85 23.32 9.76
N SER A 31 -8.73 23.25 11.08
CA SER A 31 -7.76 22.35 11.75
C SER A 31 -8.04 20.88 11.53
N GLU A 32 -9.30 20.50 11.37
CA GLU A 32 -9.72 19.14 11.10
C GLU A 32 -9.44 18.76 9.65
N PHE A 33 -9.87 19.59 8.71
CA PHE A 33 -9.58 19.45 7.28
C PHE A 33 -8.07 19.28 7.02
N ILE A 34 -7.24 20.16 7.59
CA ILE A 34 -5.78 20.08 7.43
C ILE A 34 -5.22 18.79 8.03
N ARG A 35 -5.72 18.33 9.19
CA ARG A 35 -5.26 17.06 9.79
C ARG A 35 -5.62 15.85 8.92
N GLU A 36 -6.81 15.83 8.32
CA GLU A 36 -7.23 14.75 7.43
C GLU A 36 -6.41 14.73 6.15
N ALA A 37 -6.23 15.89 5.51
CA ALA A 37 -5.36 16.04 4.35
C ALA A 37 -3.93 15.56 4.65
N MET A 38 -3.37 15.93 5.81
CA MET A 38 -2.05 15.45 6.22
C MET A 38 -2.00 13.94 6.43
N LYS A 39 -3.00 13.34 7.10
CA LYS A 39 -3.07 11.88 7.29
C LYS A 39 -3.08 11.15 5.96
N LEU A 40 -3.92 11.61 5.03
CA LEU A 40 -4.05 11.02 3.69
C LEU A 40 -2.75 11.14 2.91
N TYR A 41 -2.12 12.32 2.93
CA TYR A 41 -0.85 12.55 2.24
C TYR A 41 0.28 11.66 2.79
N ILE A 42 0.37 11.51 4.13
CA ILE A 42 1.35 10.63 4.77
C ILE A 42 1.10 9.17 4.39
N ALA A 43 -0.16 8.72 4.40
CA ALA A 43 -0.52 7.35 4.06
C ALA A 43 -0.14 7.01 2.61
N GLU A 44 -0.46 7.90 1.66
CA GLU A 44 -0.12 7.69 0.25
C GLU A 44 1.40 7.70 0.03
N ARG A 45 2.14 8.57 0.72
CA ARG A 45 3.61 8.60 0.64
C ARG A 45 4.25 7.32 1.20
N LYS A 46 3.73 6.77 2.30
CA LYS A 46 4.16 5.47 2.84
C LYS A 46 3.87 4.34 1.88
N LYS A 47 2.69 4.31 1.27
CA LYS A 47 2.29 3.30 0.27
C LYS A 47 3.21 3.33 -0.96
N ARG A 48 3.55 4.53 -1.45
CA ARG A 48 4.50 4.70 -2.54
C ARG A 48 5.89 4.17 -2.17
N LEU A 49 6.39 4.54 -0.98
CA LEU A 49 7.69 4.09 -0.51
C LEU A 49 7.75 2.56 -0.39
N LEU A 50 6.72 1.94 0.19
CA LEU A 50 6.63 0.48 0.31
C LEU A 50 6.69 -0.20 -1.05
N ARG A 51 5.95 0.30 -2.05
CA ARG A 51 5.97 -0.25 -3.42
C ARG A 51 7.35 -0.18 -4.05
N GLU A 52 8.06 0.92 -3.89
CA GLU A 52 9.43 1.06 -4.42
C GLU A 52 10.41 0.13 -3.70
N GLN A 53 10.29 -0.02 -2.38
CA GLN A 53 11.08 -0.99 -1.62
C GLN A 53 10.80 -2.44 -2.08
N MET A 54 9.52 -2.79 -2.30
CA MET A 54 9.15 -4.12 -2.80
C MET A 54 9.75 -4.38 -4.19
N LYS A 55 9.62 -3.43 -5.13
CA LYS A 55 10.22 -3.56 -6.46
C LYS A 55 11.72 -3.81 -6.37
N LYS A 56 12.42 -3.00 -5.58
CA LYS A 56 13.86 -3.13 -5.38
C LYS A 56 14.22 -4.51 -4.82
N GLY A 57 13.54 -4.96 -3.78
CA GLY A 57 13.76 -6.29 -3.19
C GLY A 57 13.52 -7.43 -4.18
N TYR A 58 12.47 -7.34 -5.01
CA TYR A 58 12.22 -8.35 -6.05
C TYR A 58 13.31 -8.40 -7.11
N VAL A 59 13.82 -7.25 -7.53
CA VAL A 59 14.93 -7.19 -8.51
C VAL A 59 16.21 -7.75 -7.90
N GLU A 60 16.53 -7.40 -6.65
CA GLU A 60 17.70 -7.91 -5.92
C GLU A 60 17.65 -9.43 -5.75
N MET A 61 16.46 -9.98 -5.46
CA MET A 61 16.26 -11.42 -5.26
C MET A 61 15.99 -12.19 -6.56
N ALA A 62 15.87 -11.52 -7.71
CA ALA A 62 15.40 -12.12 -8.96
C ALA A 62 16.20 -13.37 -9.35
N LYS A 63 17.53 -13.34 -9.19
CA LYS A 63 18.41 -14.46 -9.53
C LYS A 63 18.17 -15.69 -8.63
N ILE A 64 18.03 -15.46 -7.33
CA ILE A 64 17.81 -16.54 -6.35
C ILE A 64 16.40 -17.11 -6.54
N ASN A 65 15.40 -16.24 -6.66
CA ASN A 65 14.01 -16.66 -6.87
C ASN A 65 13.85 -17.47 -8.17
N LEU A 66 14.55 -17.09 -9.25
CA LEU A 66 14.55 -17.83 -10.50
C LEU A 66 15.22 -19.21 -10.34
N ALA A 67 16.36 -19.28 -9.67
CA ALA A 67 17.06 -20.54 -9.45
C ALA A 67 16.20 -21.55 -8.67
N LEU A 68 15.56 -21.09 -7.59
CA LEU A 68 14.65 -21.91 -6.78
C LEU A 68 13.43 -22.38 -7.60
N ALA A 69 12.83 -21.48 -8.37
CA ALA A 69 11.69 -21.83 -9.23
C ALA A 69 12.05 -22.92 -10.25
N VAL A 70 13.23 -22.82 -10.87
CA VAL A 70 13.71 -23.83 -11.82
C VAL A 70 14.01 -25.16 -11.13
N GLU A 71 14.64 -25.14 -9.95
CA GLU A 71 14.99 -26.34 -9.17
C GLU A 71 13.73 -27.16 -8.81
N HIS A 72 12.66 -26.50 -8.39
CA HIS A 72 11.44 -27.17 -7.93
C HIS A 72 10.42 -27.46 -9.04
N HIS A 73 10.58 -26.88 -10.23
CA HIS A 73 9.59 -26.93 -11.31
C HIS A 73 9.09 -28.36 -11.64
N ARG A 74 10.01 -29.32 -11.71
CA ARG A 74 9.66 -30.70 -12.05
C ARG A 74 8.80 -31.36 -10.97
N LEU A 75 9.15 -31.16 -9.70
CA LEU A 75 8.41 -31.73 -8.57
C LEU A 75 7.00 -31.14 -8.49
N GLU A 76 6.86 -29.83 -8.71
CA GLU A 76 5.56 -29.17 -8.78
C GLU A 76 4.70 -29.75 -9.92
N ALA A 77 5.28 -29.94 -11.11
CA ALA A 77 4.56 -30.51 -12.25
C ALA A 77 4.10 -31.96 -12.01
N GLU A 78 4.92 -32.77 -11.32
CA GLU A 78 4.56 -34.13 -10.93
C GLU A 78 3.43 -34.13 -9.88
N ALA A 79 3.49 -33.25 -8.88
CA ALA A 79 2.47 -33.12 -7.84
C ALA A 79 1.10 -32.70 -8.40
N VAL A 80 1.07 -31.69 -9.27
CA VAL A 80 -0.18 -31.23 -9.92
C VAL A 80 -0.87 -32.38 -10.67
N ARG A 81 -0.11 -33.17 -11.44
CA ARG A 81 -0.65 -34.34 -12.15
C ARG A 81 -1.22 -35.41 -11.24
N ILE A 82 -0.73 -35.54 -10.01
CA ILE A 82 -1.25 -36.51 -9.05
C ILE A 82 -2.56 -35.99 -8.44
N CYS A 83 -2.62 -34.71 -8.08
CA CYS A 83 -3.81 -34.08 -7.50
C CYS A 83 -4.98 -33.96 -8.50
N GLU A 84 -4.70 -33.80 -9.78
CA GLU A 84 -5.74 -33.72 -10.83
C GLU A 84 -6.30 -35.08 -11.25
N LYS A 85 -5.72 -36.20 -10.79
CA LYS A 85 -6.29 -37.52 -11.07
C LYS A 85 -7.60 -37.68 -10.29
N PRO A 86 -8.68 -38.13 -10.93
CA PRO A 86 -9.91 -38.43 -10.22
C PRO A 86 -9.64 -39.52 -9.19
N VAL A 87 -10.15 -39.31 -7.97
CA VAL A 87 -10.09 -40.32 -6.90
C VAL A 87 -10.80 -41.57 -7.41
N PRO A 88 -10.18 -42.76 -7.38
CA PRO A 88 -10.85 -43.97 -7.83
C PRO A 88 -12.11 -44.18 -6.97
N GLU A 89 -13.26 -44.21 -7.63
CA GLU A 89 -14.52 -44.55 -6.98
C GLU A 89 -14.39 -45.96 -6.38
N VAL A 90 -14.43 -46.02 -5.05
CA VAL A 90 -14.45 -47.28 -4.30
C VAL A 90 -15.78 -47.95 -4.60
N LYS A 91 -15.74 -49.04 -5.36
CA LYS A 91 -16.90 -49.92 -5.59
C LYS A 91 -17.22 -50.74 -4.34
#